data_AF-A0A259CPD6-F1
#
_entry.id   AF-A0A259CPD6-F1
#
_cell.length_a   1.000
_cell.length_b   1.000
_cell.length_c   1.000
_cell.angle_alpha   90.00
_cell.angle_beta   90.00
_cell.angle_gamma   90.00
#
_symmetry.space_group_name_H-M   'P 1'
#
loop_
_entity.id
_entity.type
_entity.pdbx_description
1 polymer ?
#
loop_
_entity_poly.entity_id
_entity_poly.type
_entity_poly.pdbx_seq_one_letter_code
_entity_poly.pdbx_strand_id
1 'polypeptide(L)'
;MGGFEGGDEGGFWDIDILPSLIHQQNASKPVDKAKFYIEKSDIGYSTKAHVKAKTTGHDGSTYVEDLYDTISFVPCKCNAFTIEGCDDIPLESNTIYKAFNALNDFTNEPDILDFFFEHKVIVTKRIPVLAGYGGASSDAASFIHLVKEVCNLILTRDELDRIARIVGPKVPSFI
;
A
#
# COMPACT_ATOMS: atom_id res chain seq x y z
N MET A 1 -44.63 51.53 -35.11
CA MET A 1 -43.56 51.11 -34.16
C MET A 1 -44.24 50.59 -32.90
N GLY A 2 -43.65 49.62 -32.23
CA GLY A 2 -44.38 48.65 -31.40
C GLY A 2 -44.67 47.41 -32.25
N GLY A 3 -43.94 46.33 -31.96
CA GLY A 3 -44.08 45.03 -32.64
C GLY A 3 -45.03 44.11 -31.90
N PHE A 4 -45.56 43.10 -32.59
CA PHE A 4 -46.46 42.10 -32.05
C PHE A 4 -45.92 40.71 -32.40
N GLU A 5 -45.46 39.98 -31.40
CA GLU A 5 -45.18 38.54 -31.38
C GLU A 5 -45.78 38.05 -30.04
N GLY A 6 -46.64 37.03 -29.95
CA GLY A 6 -46.92 35.94 -30.89
C GLY A 6 -46.02 34.74 -30.54
N GLY A 7 -46.51 33.59 -30.08
CA GLY A 7 -47.90 33.19 -29.79
C GLY A 7 -48.10 31.74 -30.22
N ASP A 8 -47.89 30.80 -29.28
CA ASP A 8 -48.04 29.33 -29.42
C ASP A 8 -47.29 28.70 -30.65
N GLU A 9 -47.30 27.40 -30.98
CA GLU A 9 -48.10 26.23 -30.56
C GLU A 9 -47.35 24.88 -30.81
N GLY A 10 -47.59 23.84 -30.00
CA GLY A 10 -47.56 22.39 -30.36
C GLY A 10 -46.26 21.61 -30.72
N GLY A 11 -46.20 20.32 -30.30
CA GLY A 11 -45.33 19.25 -30.87
C GLY A 11 -43.83 19.27 -30.42
N PHE A 12 -43.17 18.22 -29.88
CA PHE A 12 -43.35 16.76 -29.93
C PHE A 12 -43.31 16.21 -31.39
N TRP A 13 -42.41 15.31 -31.80
CA TRP A 13 -41.43 14.44 -31.11
C TRP A 13 -39.97 14.71 -31.66
N ASP A 14 -38.94 13.84 -31.81
CA ASP A 14 -38.74 12.36 -31.76
C ASP A 14 -37.27 11.92 -31.49
N ILE A 15 -37.13 10.85 -30.71
CA ILE A 15 -36.24 9.64 -30.84
C ILE A 15 -34.67 9.72 -30.73
N ASP A 16 -34.19 9.05 -29.66
CA ASP A 16 -32.99 8.19 -29.45
C ASP A 16 -31.52 8.68 -29.32
N ILE A 17 -30.78 7.83 -28.57
CA ILE A 17 -29.32 7.60 -28.41
C ILE A 17 -28.52 8.39 -27.34
N LEU A 18 -28.34 7.71 -26.19
CA LEU A 18 -27.24 7.81 -25.20
C LEU A 18 -26.07 6.88 -25.60
N PRO A 19 -24.91 6.81 -24.88
CA PRO A 19 -24.12 7.87 -24.22
C PRO A 19 -22.59 7.73 -24.42
N SER A 20 -21.80 8.74 -24.04
CA SER A 20 -20.43 8.60 -23.48
C SER A 20 -19.99 9.97 -22.93
N LEU A 21 -19.04 10.18 -22.01
CA LEU A 21 -18.24 9.47 -20.99
C LEU A 21 -16.98 10.37 -20.85
N ILE A 22 -16.31 10.43 -19.68
CA ILE A 22 -15.02 11.15 -19.45
C ILE A 22 -15.21 12.70 -19.36
N HIS A 23 -14.59 13.47 -18.43
CA HIS A 23 -13.50 13.21 -17.47
C HIS A 23 -13.83 13.64 -16.01
N GLN A 24 -13.09 13.07 -15.06
CA GLN A 24 -13.09 13.32 -13.60
C GLN A 24 -12.05 14.41 -13.21
N GLN A 25 -11.83 14.89 -11.98
CA GLN A 25 -12.65 15.07 -10.76
C GLN A 25 -12.00 16.15 -9.85
N ASN A 26 -12.69 16.50 -8.77
CA ASN A 26 -12.33 17.48 -7.75
C ASN A 26 -10.93 17.32 -7.14
N ALA A 27 -10.30 18.45 -6.77
CA ALA A 27 -9.15 18.47 -5.87
C ALA A 27 -9.57 18.20 -4.41
N SER A 28 -8.75 17.45 -3.67
CA SER A 28 -8.89 17.20 -2.24
C SER A 28 -7.68 17.72 -1.46
N LYS A 29 -7.89 18.10 -0.18
CA LYS A 29 -6.86 18.70 0.67
C LYS A 29 -5.90 17.64 1.25
N PRO A 30 -4.63 17.98 1.54
CA PRO A 30 -3.71 17.04 2.16
C PRO A 30 -4.15 16.71 3.59
N VAL A 31 -4.54 15.45 3.81
CA VAL A 31 -4.56 14.82 5.14
C VAL A 31 -3.12 14.51 5.53
N ASP A 32 -2.80 14.57 6.84
CA ASP A 32 -1.47 14.32 7.39
C ASP A 32 -0.93 12.92 7.03
N LYS A 33 -0.16 12.86 5.93
CA LYS A 33 0.47 11.62 5.48
C LYS A 33 1.60 11.23 6.43
N ALA A 34 1.42 10.10 7.12
CA ALA A 34 2.55 9.28 7.52
C ALA A 34 3.43 9.05 6.27
N LYS A 35 4.74 9.32 6.38
CA LYS A 35 5.62 9.53 5.23
C LYS A 35 6.13 8.23 4.60
N PHE A 36 5.19 7.41 4.10
CA PHE A 36 5.50 6.30 3.21
C PHE A 36 5.93 6.85 1.85
N TYR A 37 7.24 7.02 1.68
CA TYR A 37 7.84 7.40 0.40
C TYR A 37 8.08 6.15 -0.43
N ILE A 38 7.24 5.95 -1.45
CA ILE A 38 7.45 4.91 -2.46
C ILE A 38 8.42 5.46 -3.50
N GLU A 39 9.60 4.85 -3.57
CA GLU A 39 10.61 5.14 -4.59
C GLU A 39 10.31 4.25 -5.81
N LYS A 40 9.72 4.84 -6.85
CA LYS A 40 9.49 4.18 -8.13
C LYS A 40 10.72 4.36 -9.03
N SER A 41 11.19 3.26 -9.60
CA SER A 41 12.34 3.20 -10.51
C SER A 41 12.00 2.38 -11.76
N ASP A 42 12.82 2.48 -12.80
CA ASP A 42 12.66 1.69 -14.04
C ASP A 42 12.80 0.17 -13.82
N ILE A 43 13.28 -0.26 -12.66
CA ILE A 43 13.50 -1.66 -12.27
C ILE A 43 12.55 -2.17 -11.18
N GLY A 44 11.60 -1.34 -10.71
CA GLY A 44 10.64 -1.75 -9.68
C GLY A 44 10.23 -0.63 -8.71
N TYR A 45 9.49 -1.03 -7.68
CA TYR A 45 8.96 -0.17 -6.61
C TYR A 45 9.65 -0.48 -5.29
N SER A 46 9.98 0.52 -4.46
CA SER A 46 10.48 0.26 -3.11
C SER A 46 9.93 1.22 -2.05
N THR A 47 9.97 0.79 -0.79
CA THR A 47 9.53 1.54 0.39
C THR A 47 10.46 1.30 1.59
N LYS A 48 10.41 2.18 2.59
CA LYS A 48 11.29 2.15 3.76
C LYS A 48 10.50 1.88 5.04
N ALA A 49 10.76 0.74 5.66
CA ALA A 49 10.11 0.28 6.88
C ALA A 49 10.82 0.88 8.10
N HIS A 50 10.41 2.09 8.48
CA HIS A 50 11.03 2.85 9.56
C HIS A 50 10.68 2.30 10.96
N VAL A 51 11.67 2.28 11.85
CA VAL A 51 11.53 1.94 13.27
C VAL A 51 12.37 2.88 14.12
N LYS A 52 11.77 3.38 15.21
CA LYS A 52 12.47 4.22 16.18
C LYS A 52 13.12 3.35 17.25
N ALA A 53 14.40 3.03 17.05
CA ALA A 53 15.20 2.41 18.09
C ALA A 53 15.46 3.42 19.21
N LYS A 54 15.53 2.94 20.44
CA LYS A 54 15.99 3.71 21.60
C LYS A 54 17.17 2.97 22.22
N THR A 55 18.31 3.66 22.26
CA THR A 55 19.59 3.12 22.71
C THR A 55 20.05 3.94 23.92
N THR A 56 20.18 3.30 25.08
CA THR A 56 20.66 3.96 26.31
C THR A 56 22.18 3.88 26.35
N GLY A 57 22.85 5.03 26.45
CA GLY A 57 24.30 5.13 26.60
C GLY A 57 24.78 4.66 27.97
N HIS A 58 26.07 4.37 28.09
CA HIS A 58 26.71 3.96 29.34
C HIS A 58 26.74 5.09 30.40
N ASP A 59 26.46 6.33 30.00
CA ASP A 59 26.25 7.50 30.85
C ASP A 59 24.79 7.68 31.30
N GLY A 60 23.87 6.83 30.84
CA GLY A 60 22.43 6.94 31.08
C GLY A 60 21.68 7.86 30.12
N SER A 61 22.36 8.49 29.14
CA SER A 61 21.69 9.24 28.08
C SER A 61 20.84 8.31 27.20
N THR A 62 19.80 8.84 26.54
CA THR A 62 18.97 8.06 25.61
C THR A 62 19.04 8.66 24.22
N TYR A 63 19.59 7.90 23.28
CA TYR A 63 19.60 8.22 21.86
C TYR A 63 18.37 7.62 21.18
N VAL A 64 17.86 8.31 20.16
CA VAL A 64 16.83 7.80 19.26
C VAL A 64 17.47 7.65 17.89
N GLU A 65 17.44 6.42 17.36
CA GLU A 65 18.00 6.10 16.05
C GLU A 65 16.86 5.72 15.10
N ASP A 66 16.68 6.50 14.04
CA ASP A 66 15.73 6.21 12.96
C ASP A 66 16.33 5.15 12.02
N LEU A 67 16.24 3.89 12.44
CA LEU A 67 16.60 2.74 11.61
C LEU A 67 15.47 2.46 10.60
N TYR A 68 15.81 1.89 9.45
CA TYR A 68 14.83 1.45 8.46
C TYR A 68 15.34 0.24 7.69
N ASP A 69 14.45 -0.73 7.47
CA ASP A 69 14.62 -1.75 6.44
C ASP A 69 14.10 -1.21 5.10
N THR A 70 14.46 -1.84 3.98
CA THR A 70 13.96 -1.46 2.66
C THR A 70 13.32 -2.65 1.97
N ILE A 71 12.06 -2.52 1.55
CA ILE A 71 11.30 -3.54 0.84
C ILE A 71 11.16 -3.08 -0.61
N SER A 72 11.50 -3.96 -1.55
CA SER A 72 11.46 -3.69 -3.00
C SER A 72 10.69 -4.78 -3.74
N PHE A 73 9.82 -4.40 -4.67
CA PHE A 73 9.18 -5.30 -5.63
C PHE A 73 9.93 -5.19 -6.96
N VAL A 74 10.55 -6.29 -7.38
CA VAL A 74 11.40 -6.37 -8.59
C VAL A 74 10.81 -7.41 -9.54
N PRO A 75 10.69 -7.13 -10.85
CA PRO A 75 10.16 -8.09 -11.81
C PRO A 75 10.89 -9.45 -11.78
N CYS A 76 10.11 -10.52 -11.64
CA CYS A 76 10.53 -11.91 -11.69
C CYS A 76 9.39 -12.74 -12.29
N LYS A 77 9.67 -13.55 -13.33
CA LYS A 77 8.75 -14.64 -13.68
C LYS A 77 8.93 -15.76 -12.66
N CYS A 78 8.12 -15.68 -11.61
CA CYS A 78 8.22 -16.47 -10.39
C CYS A 78 6.96 -17.35 -10.28
N ASN A 79 7.12 -18.68 -10.14
CA ASN A 79 5.98 -19.61 -10.08
C ASN A 79 5.20 -19.58 -8.74
N ALA A 80 5.64 -18.81 -7.77
CA ALA A 80 5.00 -18.58 -6.48
C ALA A 80 5.54 -17.29 -5.84
N PHE A 81 4.80 -16.75 -4.85
CA PHE A 81 5.23 -15.60 -4.07
C PHE A 81 6.62 -15.84 -3.45
N THR A 82 7.59 -15.00 -3.81
CA THR A 82 9.01 -15.19 -3.48
C THR A 82 9.54 -13.99 -2.69
N ILE A 83 10.21 -14.25 -1.57
CA ILE A 83 10.93 -13.25 -0.76
C ILE A 83 12.43 -13.59 -0.75
N GLU A 84 13.29 -12.63 -1.06
CA GLU A 84 14.75 -12.69 -0.89
C GLU A 84 15.22 -11.75 0.24
N GLY A 85 16.30 -12.10 0.95
CA GLY A 85 16.88 -11.27 2.02
C GLY A 85 16.23 -11.48 3.39
N CYS A 86 15.48 -12.57 3.56
CA CYS A 86 14.91 -13.03 4.83
C CYS A 86 15.14 -14.53 5.03
N ASP A 87 16.18 -15.08 4.40
CA ASP A 87 16.44 -16.51 4.20
C ASP A 87 16.66 -17.28 5.52
N ASP A 88 17.03 -16.59 6.60
CA ASP A 88 17.09 -17.13 7.97
C ASP A 88 15.71 -17.51 8.55
N ILE A 89 14.61 -17.10 7.92
CA ILE A 89 13.23 -17.25 8.43
C ILE A 89 12.38 -18.02 7.41
N PRO A 90 11.76 -19.16 7.79
CA PRO A 90 10.85 -19.89 6.91
C PRO A 90 9.70 -19.00 6.40
N LEU A 91 9.31 -19.15 5.13
CA LEU A 91 8.31 -18.30 4.47
C LEU A 91 7.00 -18.21 5.29
N GLU A 92 6.46 -19.34 5.74
CA GLU A 92 5.30 -19.46 6.64
C GLU A 92 5.43 -18.70 7.97
N SER A 93 6.66 -18.46 8.44
CA SER A 93 6.93 -17.66 9.64
C SER A 93 7.02 -16.16 9.34
N ASN A 94 7.41 -15.79 8.11
CA ASN A 94 7.69 -14.42 7.71
C ASN A 94 6.44 -13.53 7.78
N THR A 95 6.58 -12.36 8.41
CA THR A 95 5.48 -11.41 8.65
C THR A 95 5.03 -10.71 7.37
N ILE A 96 5.90 -10.59 6.35
CA ILE A 96 5.52 -10.11 5.01
C ILE A 96 4.64 -11.13 4.29
N TYR A 97 4.96 -12.42 4.35
CA TYR A 97 4.14 -13.47 3.74
C TYR A 97 2.76 -13.56 4.39
N LYS A 98 2.68 -13.43 5.71
CA LYS A 98 1.41 -13.30 6.45
C LYS A 98 0.61 -12.07 6.01
N ALA A 99 1.28 -10.96 5.69
CA ALA A 99 0.63 -9.76 5.16
C ALA A 99 0.12 -9.92 3.72
N PHE A 100 0.85 -10.65 2.87
CA PHE A 100 0.38 -11.05 1.54
C PHE A 100 -0.86 -11.94 1.64
N ASN A 101 -0.84 -12.99 2.44
CA ASN A 101 -2.00 -13.87 2.64
C ASN A 101 -3.20 -13.08 3.23
N ALA A 102 -2.99 -12.27 4.26
CA ALA A 102 -4.07 -11.45 4.87
C ALA A 102 -4.64 -10.38 3.92
N LEU A 103 -3.86 -9.86 2.96
CA LEU A 103 -4.36 -8.98 1.89
C LEU A 103 -5.21 -9.75 0.87
N ASN A 104 -4.73 -10.92 0.46
CA ASN A 104 -5.40 -11.79 -0.50
C ASN A 104 -6.74 -12.31 0.06
N ASP A 105 -6.75 -12.79 1.31
CA ASP A 105 -7.96 -13.26 2.01
C ASP A 105 -8.98 -12.13 2.27
N PHE A 106 -8.50 -10.88 2.42
CA PHE A 106 -9.37 -9.72 2.64
C PHE A 106 -10.00 -9.19 1.35
N THR A 107 -9.21 -9.05 0.28
CA THR A 107 -9.67 -8.51 -1.00
C THR A 107 -10.38 -9.55 -1.86
N ASN A 108 -9.88 -10.79 -1.87
CA ASN A 108 -10.26 -11.87 -2.80
C ASN A 108 -10.04 -11.52 -4.29
N GLU A 109 -9.19 -10.53 -4.58
CA GLU A 109 -8.87 -10.06 -5.92
C GLU A 109 -7.64 -10.78 -6.50
N PRO A 110 -7.69 -11.33 -7.74
CA PRO A 110 -6.57 -12.06 -8.34
C PRO A 110 -5.38 -11.14 -8.66
N ASP A 111 -5.61 -9.83 -8.84
CA ASP A 111 -4.59 -8.82 -9.18
C ASP A 111 -3.37 -8.84 -8.23
N ILE A 112 -3.55 -9.21 -6.95
CA ILE A 112 -2.45 -9.33 -5.99
C ILE A 112 -1.61 -10.59 -6.26
N LEU A 113 -2.25 -11.72 -6.55
CA LEU A 113 -1.58 -12.97 -6.92
C LEU A 113 -0.83 -12.82 -8.25
N ASP A 114 -1.50 -12.29 -9.27
CA ASP A 114 -0.93 -12.10 -10.62
C ASP A 114 0.25 -11.11 -10.59
N PHE A 115 0.16 -10.03 -9.81
CA PHE A 115 1.30 -9.14 -9.59
C PHE A 115 2.53 -9.87 -9.03
N PHE A 116 2.35 -10.77 -8.05
CA PHE A 116 3.44 -11.52 -7.43
C PHE A 116 3.85 -12.83 -8.15
N PHE A 117 3.16 -13.21 -9.23
CA PHE A 117 3.71 -14.15 -10.22
C PHE A 117 4.68 -13.46 -11.20
N GLU A 118 4.53 -12.14 -11.41
CA GLU A 118 5.46 -11.32 -12.23
C GLU A 118 6.47 -10.49 -11.42
N HIS A 119 6.40 -10.47 -10.08
CA HIS A 119 7.33 -9.74 -9.20
C HIS A 119 7.72 -10.55 -7.97
N LYS A 120 9.00 -10.46 -7.58
CA LYS A 120 9.51 -10.94 -6.28
C LYS A 120 9.67 -9.79 -5.29
N VAL A 121 9.58 -10.12 -4.00
CA VAL A 121 9.91 -9.22 -2.90
C VAL A 121 11.39 -9.37 -2.54
N ILE A 122 12.12 -8.27 -2.41
CA ILE A 122 13.48 -8.23 -1.88
C ILE A 122 13.48 -7.37 -0.63
N VAL A 123 14.01 -7.89 0.47
CA VAL A 123 14.05 -7.21 1.78
C VAL A 123 15.51 -6.94 2.16
N THR A 124 15.92 -5.68 2.11
CA THR A 124 17.24 -5.26 2.61
C THR A 124 17.14 -4.94 4.09
N LYS A 125 17.45 -5.94 4.93
CA LYS A 125 17.49 -5.80 6.38
C LYS A 125 18.69 -4.96 6.85
N ARG A 126 18.41 -3.92 7.62
CA ARG A 126 19.36 -3.09 8.39
C ARG A 126 19.01 -3.08 9.88
N ILE A 127 17.75 -3.34 10.25
CA ILE A 127 17.31 -3.49 11.64
C ILE A 127 17.68 -4.91 12.10
N PRO A 128 18.56 -5.07 13.10
CA PRO A 128 18.94 -6.40 13.59
C PRO A 128 17.76 -7.12 14.25
N VAL A 129 17.53 -8.37 13.83
CA VAL A 129 16.33 -9.18 14.17
C VAL A 129 16.08 -9.33 15.67
N LEU A 130 17.15 -9.43 16.47
CA LEU A 130 17.09 -9.63 17.92
C LEU A 130 16.75 -8.37 18.73
N ALA A 131 16.67 -7.19 18.11
CA ALA A 131 16.64 -5.92 18.84
C ALA A 131 15.27 -5.55 19.47
N GLY A 132 14.22 -6.36 19.28
CA GLY A 132 12.90 -6.18 19.93
C GLY A 132 12.06 -4.99 19.45
N TYR A 133 12.65 -4.02 18.75
CA TYR A 133 12.02 -2.76 18.30
C TYR A 133 10.89 -2.94 17.26
N GLY A 134 10.66 -4.15 16.74
CA GLY A 134 9.51 -4.46 15.89
C GLY A 134 9.73 -4.31 14.38
N GLY A 135 10.97 -4.46 13.88
CA GLY A 135 11.30 -4.43 12.44
C GLY A 135 10.31 -5.21 11.57
N ALA A 136 10.10 -6.49 11.86
CA ALA A 136 9.14 -7.35 11.14
C ALA A 136 7.68 -6.86 11.13
N SER A 137 7.28 -6.02 12.09
CA SER A 137 5.95 -5.39 12.10
C SER A 137 5.89 -4.12 11.26
N SER A 138 6.98 -3.34 11.22
CA SER A 138 7.12 -2.21 10.29
C SER A 138 7.26 -2.70 8.85
N ASP A 139 8.00 -3.79 8.62
CA ASP A 139 8.12 -4.49 7.34
C ASP A 139 6.73 -4.83 6.78
N ALA A 140 5.91 -5.52 7.59
CA ALA A 140 4.58 -5.96 7.17
C ALA A 140 3.62 -4.79 6.88
N ALA A 141 3.62 -3.74 7.71
CA ALA A 141 2.80 -2.55 7.45
C ALA A 141 3.26 -1.79 6.19
N SER A 142 4.57 -1.69 5.99
CA SER A 142 5.15 -1.04 4.80
C SER A 142 4.89 -1.84 3.53
N PHE A 143 4.93 -3.17 3.62
CA PHE A 143 4.50 -4.07 2.54
C PHE A 143 3.02 -3.87 2.21
N ILE A 144 2.13 -3.83 3.21
CA ILE A 144 0.68 -3.60 3.02
C ILE A 144 0.44 -2.28 2.28
N HIS A 145 1.07 -1.19 2.72
CA HIS A 145 0.98 0.11 2.04
C HIS A 145 1.58 0.08 0.63
N LEU A 146 2.67 -0.64 0.40
CA LEU A 146 3.26 -0.77 -0.95
C LEU A 146 2.37 -1.56 -1.91
N VAL A 147 1.79 -2.69 -1.48
CA VAL A 147 0.83 -3.46 -2.30
C VAL A 147 -0.41 -2.61 -2.60
N LYS A 148 -0.94 -1.90 -1.60
CA LYS A 148 -2.09 -1.00 -1.78
C LYS A 148 -1.85 0.03 -2.89
N GLU A 149 -0.72 0.73 -2.86
CA GLU A 149 -0.44 1.80 -3.83
C GLU A 149 0.00 1.25 -5.20
N VAL A 150 0.63 0.07 -5.27
CA VAL A 150 1.09 -0.56 -6.53
C VAL A 150 -0.07 -1.25 -7.27
N CYS A 151 -0.91 -2.00 -6.56
CA CYS A 151 -2.12 -2.63 -7.11
C CYS A 151 -3.34 -1.67 -7.10
N ASN A 152 -3.16 -0.39 -6.75
CA ASN A 152 -4.21 0.64 -6.69
C ASN A 152 -5.46 0.28 -5.84
N LEU A 153 -5.27 -0.51 -4.78
CA LEU A 153 -6.36 -1.04 -3.95
C LEU A 153 -7.07 0.08 -3.17
N ILE A 154 -8.40 0.14 -3.30
CA ILE A 154 -9.25 1.14 -2.62
C ILE A 154 -9.57 0.68 -1.19
N LEU A 155 -8.53 0.57 -0.35
CA LEU A 155 -8.64 0.18 1.06
C LEU A 155 -8.67 1.43 1.97
N THR A 156 -9.64 1.47 2.89
CA THR A 156 -9.75 2.48 3.95
C THR A 156 -8.81 2.19 5.12
N ARG A 157 -8.60 3.16 6.02
CA ARG A 157 -7.68 2.98 7.16
C ARG A 157 -8.14 1.90 8.13
N ASP A 158 -9.44 1.79 8.39
CA ASP A 158 -10.03 0.77 9.25
C ASP A 158 -9.85 -0.65 8.68
N GLU A 159 -9.80 -0.79 7.34
CA GLU A 159 -9.53 -2.07 6.67
C GLU A 159 -8.04 -2.43 6.73
N LEU A 160 -7.15 -1.45 6.52
CA LEU A 160 -5.71 -1.63 6.72
C LEU A 160 -5.36 -1.99 8.17
N ASP A 161 -6.03 -1.38 9.15
CA ASP A 161 -5.91 -1.71 10.57
C ASP A 161 -6.41 -3.13 10.88
N ARG A 162 -7.53 -3.58 10.26
CA ARG A 162 -8.01 -4.97 10.36
C ARG A 162 -7.02 -5.98 9.76
N ILE A 163 -6.53 -5.74 8.55
CA ILE A 163 -5.53 -6.59 7.88
C ILE A 163 -4.27 -6.68 8.77
N ALA A 164 -3.77 -5.53 9.24
CA ALA A 164 -2.61 -5.48 10.14
C ALA A 164 -2.84 -6.28 11.45
N ARG A 165 -4.03 -6.23 12.06
CA ARG A 165 -4.35 -7.06 13.25
C ARG A 165 -4.27 -8.56 12.99
N ILE A 166 -4.68 -9.01 11.81
CA ILE A 166 -4.59 -10.43 11.40
C ILE A 166 -3.11 -10.85 11.31
N VAL A 167 -2.27 -10.00 10.73
CA VAL A 167 -0.83 -10.25 10.57
C VAL A 167 -0.09 -10.27 11.92
N GLY A 168 -0.44 -9.37 12.85
CA GLY A 168 0.02 -9.44 14.22
C GLY A 168 -0.25 -8.20 15.07
N PRO A 169 -0.28 -8.34 16.41
CA PRO A 169 -0.73 -7.29 17.34
C PRO A 169 0.14 -6.03 17.38
N LYS A 170 1.33 -6.05 16.78
CA LYS A 170 2.25 -4.90 16.66
C LYS A 170 2.25 -4.24 15.27
N VAL A 171 1.58 -4.79 14.26
CA VAL A 171 1.54 -4.21 12.91
C VAL A 171 0.66 -2.94 12.83
N PRO A 172 -0.52 -2.85 13.49
CA PRO A 172 -1.40 -1.67 13.38
C PRO A 172 -0.78 -0.34 13.82
N SER A 173 0.21 -0.36 14.73
CA SER A 173 0.94 0.86 15.13
C SER A 173 1.85 1.46 14.06
N PHE A 174 1.96 0.81 12.89
CA PHE A 174 2.73 1.25 11.72
C PHE A 174 1.84 1.53 10.49
N ILE A 175 0.51 1.64 10.64
CA ILE A 175 -0.46 1.88 9.55
C ILE A 175 -0.86 3.36 9.43
#